data_AF-A0A2V9NT96-F1
#
_entry.id   AF-A0A2V9NT96-F1
#
_cell.length_a   1.000
_cell.length_b   1.000
_cell.length_c   1.000
_cell.angle_alpha   90.00
_cell.angle_beta   90.00
_cell.angle_gamma   90.00
#
_symmetry.space_group_name_H-M   'P 1'
#
loop_
_entity.id
_entity.type
_entity.pdbx_description
1 polymer ?
#
loop_
_entity_poly.entity_id
_entity_poly.type
_entity_poly.pdbx_seq_one_letter_code
_entity_poly.pdbx_strand_id
1 'polypeptide(L)'
;MAIPVLRNRSSLIILLAFCGQLPAQNPQLNTRTGSRFPTVVFTSVLWSAEPAYYSIAVDATGTATYQSAPESVGRTGVPYSINFYVSDRTRRTIFNVARELDFFRGEIEVQPVSAATDKALTLMYHDLGFNTQLTYSSSPNSDIEELTSIFEEVSETLEYGRRLAYLQQHDRKKIASELRALQADADRHVLRELQIIAPVLRNLAADAGLEGETRHTAQSLADASLGQRSGFGGAEASSASKP
;
A
#
# COMPACT_ATOMS: atom_id res chain seq x y z
N MET A 1 -59.56 -3.37 -56.86
CA MET A 1 -59.62 -2.06 -56.19
C MET A 1 -59.54 -2.33 -54.68
N ALA A 2 -58.58 -1.68 -54.02
CA ALA A 2 -58.38 -1.54 -52.57
C ALA A 2 -57.92 -2.75 -51.71
N ILE A 3 -56.85 -2.46 -50.95
CA ILE A 3 -56.05 -3.24 -50.00
C ILE A 3 -56.61 -3.07 -48.58
N PRO A 4 -56.45 -4.03 -47.65
CA PRO A 4 -56.40 -3.69 -46.22
C PRO A 4 -55.08 -4.12 -45.54
N VAL A 5 -54.26 -3.09 -45.30
CA VAL A 5 -53.61 -2.66 -44.04
C VAL A 5 -52.97 -3.69 -43.09
N LEU A 6 -51.64 -3.56 -43.01
CA LEU A 6 -50.67 -3.99 -41.98
C LEU A 6 -51.13 -3.69 -40.52
N ARG A 7 -51.04 -4.66 -39.61
CA ARG A 7 -49.93 -4.89 -38.65
C ARG A 7 -49.77 -3.78 -37.59
N ASN A 8 -50.43 -3.96 -36.44
CA ASN A 8 -50.12 -3.25 -35.20
C ASN A 8 -49.26 -4.16 -34.31
N ARG A 9 -47.95 -3.89 -34.23
CA ARG A 9 -47.05 -4.52 -33.24
C ARG A 9 -46.69 -3.46 -32.20
N SER A 10 -47.25 -3.62 -31.01
CA SER A 10 -46.88 -2.87 -29.82
C SER A 10 -45.44 -3.20 -29.44
N SER A 11 -44.52 -2.26 -29.67
CA SER A 11 -43.16 -2.33 -29.14
C SER A 11 -43.15 -1.73 -27.74
N LEU A 12 -43.07 -2.59 -26.74
CA LEU A 12 -42.78 -2.23 -25.36
C LEU A 12 -41.27 -1.89 -25.28
N ILE A 13 -40.93 -0.61 -25.16
CA ILE A 13 -39.56 -0.17 -24.90
C ILE A 13 -39.27 -0.39 -23.42
N ILE A 14 -38.55 -1.46 -23.09
CA ILE A 14 -37.97 -1.68 -21.77
C ILE A 14 -36.73 -0.78 -21.67
N LEU A 15 -36.85 0.28 -20.88
CA LEU A 15 -35.74 1.15 -20.51
C LEU A 15 -34.86 0.37 -19.50
N LEU A 16 -33.87 -0.36 -20.01
CA LEU A 16 -32.81 -0.97 -19.20
C LEU A 16 -31.94 0.14 -18.63
N ALA A 17 -32.20 0.52 -17.38
CA ALA A 17 -31.28 1.28 -16.55
C ALA A 17 -30.05 0.41 -16.27
N PHE A 18 -29.08 0.43 -17.20
CA PHE A 18 -27.77 -0.15 -16.99
C PHE A 18 -27.02 0.78 -16.03
N CYS A 19 -27.16 0.51 -14.74
CA CYS A 19 -26.32 1.11 -13.71
C CYS A 19 -24.87 0.74 -14.06
N GLY A 20 -24.08 1.73 -14.44
CA GLY A 20 -22.69 1.54 -14.84
C GLY A 20 -21.88 1.02 -13.65
N GLN A 21 -21.66 -0.30 -13.60
CA GLN A 21 -20.54 -0.85 -12.85
C GLN A 21 -19.29 -0.40 -13.60
N LEU A 22 -18.61 0.63 -13.10
CA LEU A 22 -17.24 0.90 -13.53
C LEU A 22 -16.41 -0.31 -13.10
N PRO A 23 -15.84 -1.11 -14.03
CA PRO A 23 -14.80 -2.03 -13.63
C PRO A 23 -13.62 -1.16 -13.19
N ALA A 24 -13.44 -1.02 -11.88
CA ALA A 24 -12.16 -0.60 -11.33
C ALA A 24 -11.16 -1.69 -11.71
N GLN A 25 -10.53 -1.54 -12.88
CA GLN A 25 -9.36 -2.34 -13.23
C GLN A 25 -8.24 -1.89 -12.29
N ASN A 26 -8.20 -2.51 -11.10
CA ASN A 26 -7.04 -2.43 -10.23
C ASN A 26 -5.91 -3.17 -10.98
N PRO A 27 -4.82 -2.49 -11.38
CA PRO A 27 -3.70 -3.16 -12.01
C PRO A 27 -3.29 -4.32 -11.12
N GLN A 28 -3.25 -5.55 -11.65
CA GLN A 28 -2.84 -6.71 -10.88
C GLN A 28 -1.35 -6.56 -10.53
N LEU A 29 -1.07 -5.99 -9.36
CA LEU A 29 0.27 -5.87 -8.83
C LEU A 29 0.70 -7.27 -8.40
N ASN A 30 1.72 -7.79 -9.09
CA ASN A 30 2.28 -9.10 -8.79
C ASN A 30 3.60 -8.93 -8.05
N THR A 31 3.84 -9.78 -7.06
CA THR A 31 5.15 -9.91 -6.41
C THR A 31 6.15 -10.60 -7.37
N ARG A 32 7.46 -10.51 -7.08
CA ARG A 32 8.50 -11.21 -7.89
C ARG A 32 8.29 -12.73 -7.98
N THR A 33 7.66 -13.32 -6.98
CA THR A 33 7.33 -14.74 -6.91
C THR A 33 6.10 -15.09 -7.75
N GLY A 34 5.36 -14.08 -8.23
CA GLY A 34 4.11 -14.20 -8.97
C GLY A 34 2.98 -14.75 -8.12
N SER A 35 1.91 -15.24 -8.76
CA SER A 35 0.77 -15.92 -8.14
C SER A 35 1.07 -17.29 -7.50
N ARG A 36 2.33 -17.58 -7.15
CA ARG A 36 2.76 -18.87 -6.60
C ARG A 36 2.46 -19.03 -5.12
N PHE A 37 2.29 -17.91 -4.42
CA PHE A 37 2.02 -17.88 -2.99
C PHE A 37 0.79 -17.04 -2.72
N PRO A 38 0.06 -17.33 -1.63
CA PRO A 38 -0.97 -16.44 -1.12
C PRO A 38 -0.44 -15.02 -1.02
N THR A 39 -1.20 -14.05 -1.52
CA THR A 39 -0.79 -12.65 -1.63
C THR A 39 -1.93 -11.75 -1.16
N VAL A 40 -1.62 -10.83 -0.25
CA VAL A 40 -2.51 -9.71 0.10
C VAL A 40 -2.05 -8.50 -0.69
N VAL A 41 -2.99 -7.85 -1.37
CA VAL A 41 -2.76 -6.62 -2.11
C VAL A 41 -3.63 -5.52 -1.52
N PHE A 42 -3.01 -4.39 -1.24
CA PHE A 42 -3.70 -3.16 -0.88
C PHE A 42 -3.50 -2.13 -1.99
N THR A 43 -4.58 -1.46 -2.37
CA THR A 43 -4.55 -0.35 -3.31
C THR A 43 -5.26 0.84 -2.71
N SER A 44 -4.65 2.01 -2.81
CA SER A 44 -5.23 3.29 -2.42
C SER A 44 -5.29 4.22 -3.62
N VAL A 45 -6.48 4.69 -3.94
CA VAL A 45 -6.76 5.75 -4.92
C VAL A 45 -7.20 6.98 -4.14
N LEU A 46 -6.44 8.07 -4.28
CA LEU A 46 -6.65 9.32 -3.57
C LEU A 46 -6.88 10.44 -4.58
N TRP A 47 -8.04 11.08 -4.50
CA TRP A 47 -8.32 12.24 -5.34
C TRP A 47 -7.45 13.43 -4.90
N SER A 48 -6.69 13.99 -5.83
CA SER A 48 -5.84 15.18 -5.60
C SER A 48 -4.80 15.05 -4.48
N ALA A 49 -4.33 13.83 -4.18
CA ALA A 49 -3.20 13.62 -3.28
C ALA A 49 -1.91 13.28 -4.04
N GLU A 50 -0.78 13.32 -3.35
CA GLU A 50 0.50 12.82 -3.86
C GLU A 50 1.04 11.72 -2.92
N PRO A 51 1.20 10.47 -3.39
CA PRO A 51 0.77 9.97 -4.71
C PRO A 51 -0.76 9.88 -4.82
N ALA A 52 -1.29 10.09 -6.03
CA ALA A 52 -2.72 9.92 -6.32
C ALA A 52 -3.15 8.44 -6.35
N TYR A 53 -2.17 7.56 -6.54
CA TYR A 53 -2.35 6.11 -6.58
C TYR A 53 -1.13 5.42 -6.00
N TYR A 54 -1.36 4.42 -5.15
CA TYR A 54 -0.35 3.41 -4.85
C TYR A 54 -0.95 2.05 -4.59
N SER A 55 -0.13 1.02 -4.74
CA SER A 55 -0.47 -0.36 -4.42
C SER A 55 0.72 -1.10 -3.81
N ILE A 56 0.42 -1.98 -2.85
CA ILE A 56 1.39 -2.83 -2.16
C ILE A 56 0.89 -4.26 -2.24
N ALA A 57 1.72 -5.15 -2.78
CA ALA A 57 1.48 -6.59 -2.77
C ALA A 57 2.48 -7.24 -1.82
N VAL A 58 1.99 -8.08 -0.89
CA VAL A 58 2.82 -8.85 0.05
C VAL A 58 2.43 -10.32 -0.04
N ASP A 59 3.38 -11.17 -0.39
CA ASP A 59 3.15 -12.62 -0.42
C ASP A 59 3.43 -13.29 0.93
N ALA A 60 2.99 -14.55 1.05
CA ALA A 60 3.15 -15.35 2.27
C ALA A 60 4.62 -15.63 2.64
N THR A 61 5.57 -15.42 1.72
CA THR A 61 7.02 -15.51 1.95
C THR A 61 7.62 -14.21 2.49
N GLY A 62 6.85 -13.12 2.47
CA GLY A 62 7.30 -11.78 2.85
C GLY A 62 7.94 -11.00 1.71
N THR A 63 7.95 -11.54 0.49
CA THR A 63 8.35 -10.76 -0.69
C THR A 63 7.25 -9.77 -0.99
N ALA A 64 7.63 -8.52 -1.21
CA ALA A 64 6.69 -7.43 -1.45
C ALA A 64 7.07 -6.58 -2.65
N THR A 65 6.06 -6.00 -3.27
CA THR A 65 6.20 -5.05 -4.38
C THR A 65 5.36 -3.83 -4.05
N TYR A 66 5.95 -2.65 -4.23
CA TYR A 66 5.29 -1.36 -4.15
C TYR A 66 5.25 -0.73 -5.53
N GLN A 67 4.14 -0.06 -5.83
CA GLN A 67 4.00 0.79 -7.00
C GLN A 67 3.23 2.06 -6.66
N SER A 68 3.77 3.24 -7.00
CA SER A 68 3.05 4.51 -6.87
C SER A 68 3.15 5.36 -8.13
N ALA A 69 2.15 6.21 -8.34
CA ALA A 69 2.09 7.15 -9.45
C ALA A 69 1.55 8.51 -8.98
N PRO A 70 2.14 9.63 -9.45
CA PRO A 70 1.69 10.98 -9.09
C PRO A 70 0.33 11.35 -9.73
N GLU A 71 -0.06 10.70 -10.83
CA GLU A 71 -1.38 10.87 -11.45
C GLU A 71 -2.10 9.52 -11.58
N SER A 72 -3.43 9.55 -11.47
CA SER A 72 -4.32 8.40 -11.65
C SER A 72 -4.07 7.64 -12.97
N VAL A 73 -4.53 6.38 -13.03
CA VAL A 73 -4.31 5.28 -14.01
C VAL A 73 -4.38 5.64 -15.52
N GLY A 74 -4.65 6.89 -15.91
CA GLY A 74 -4.81 7.34 -17.30
C GLY A 74 -3.74 8.24 -17.91
N ARG A 75 -2.68 8.69 -17.20
CA ARG A 75 -1.67 9.61 -17.77
C ARG A 75 -0.22 9.22 -17.49
N THR A 76 0.59 9.41 -18.52
CA THR A 76 1.93 8.85 -18.76
C THR A 76 2.98 9.38 -17.79
N GLY A 77 3.16 8.71 -16.66
CA GLY A 77 4.41 8.65 -15.91
C GLY A 77 4.87 7.20 -15.80
N VAL A 78 6.18 6.94 -15.78
CA VAL A 78 6.69 5.62 -15.37
C VAL A 78 6.38 5.48 -13.88
N PRO A 79 5.56 4.51 -13.45
CA PRO A 79 5.25 4.32 -12.03
C PRO A 79 6.54 4.08 -11.25
N TYR A 80 6.66 4.68 -10.07
CA TYR A 80 7.72 4.30 -9.16
C TYR A 80 7.42 2.90 -8.66
N SER A 81 8.34 1.96 -8.90
CA SER A 81 8.17 0.57 -8.43
C SER A 81 9.44 0.05 -7.79
N ILE A 82 9.27 -0.61 -6.65
CA ILE A 82 10.35 -1.27 -5.92
C ILE A 82 9.89 -2.62 -5.42
N ASN A 83 10.85 -3.52 -5.23
CA ASN A 83 10.63 -4.79 -4.56
C ASN A 83 11.45 -4.80 -3.28
N PHE A 84 10.86 -5.35 -2.23
CA PHE A 84 11.45 -5.38 -0.90
C PHE A 84 10.99 -6.62 -0.13
N TYR A 85 11.49 -6.79 1.08
CA TYR A 85 10.99 -7.77 2.02
C TYR A 85 10.37 -7.05 3.21
N VAL A 86 9.15 -7.43 3.57
CA VAL A 86 8.55 -7.01 4.84
C VAL A 86 9.16 -7.81 5.98
N SER A 87 9.15 -7.24 7.18
CA SER A 87 9.50 -7.94 8.40
C SER A 87 8.56 -9.11 8.65
N ASP A 88 9.07 -10.13 9.33
CA ASP A 88 8.30 -11.31 9.72
C ASP A 88 7.08 -10.98 10.57
N ARG A 89 7.19 -9.95 11.42
CA ARG A 89 6.08 -9.44 12.23
C ARG A 89 4.97 -8.88 11.34
N THR A 90 5.32 -7.99 10.41
CA THR A 90 4.35 -7.37 9.49
C THR A 90 3.70 -8.42 8.61
N ARG A 91 4.47 -9.32 8.02
CA ARG A 91 3.97 -10.46 7.25
C ARG A 91 2.96 -11.29 8.04
N ARG A 92 3.32 -11.72 9.27
CA ARG A 92 2.42 -12.51 10.12
C ARG A 92 1.14 -11.75 10.46
N THR A 93 1.25 -10.45 10.76
CA THR A 93 0.09 -9.61 11.10
C THR A 93 -0.86 -9.51 9.90
N ILE A 94 -0.34 -9.16 8.71
CA ILE A 94 -1.13 -9.07 7.47
C ILE A 94 -1.95 -10.34 7.22
N PHE A 95 -1.30 -11.51 7.26
CA PHE A 95 -1.96 -12.77 6.94
C PHE A 95 -2.87 -13.29 8.06
N ASN A 96 -2.56 -12.99 9.33
CA ASN A 96 -3.45 -13.31 10.44
C ASN A 96 -4.72 -12.50 10.36
N VAL A 97 -4.62 -11.18 10.16
CA VAL A 97 -5.78 -10.28 10.04
C VAL A 97 -6.61 -10.64 8.81
N ALA A 98 -5.98 -10.90 7.65
CA ALA A 98 -6.71 -11.35 6.47
C ALA A 98 -7.49 -12.66 6.73
N ARG A 99 -6.95 -13.59 7.53
CA ARG A 99 -7.64 -14.82 7.92
C ARG A 99 -8.81 -14.57 8.88
N GLU A 100 -8.66 -13.68 9.87
CA GLU A 100 -9.76 -13.31 10.78
C GLU A 100 -10.93 -12.66 10.01
N LEU A 101 -10.62 -11.93 8.94
CA LEU A 101 -11.59 -11.34 8.02
C LEU A 101 -12.14 -12.31 6.96
N ASP A 102 -11.97 -13.63 7.17
CA ASP A 102 -12.35 -14.69 6.23
C ASP A 102 -11.88 -14.44 4.78
N PHE A 103 -10.65 -13.91 4.65
CA PHE A 103 -10.05 -13.51 3.38
C PHE A 103 -10.96 -12.58 2.57
N PHE A 104 -11.62 -11.63 3.24
CA PHE A 104 -12.49 -10.63 2.61
C PHE A 104 -13.74 -11.20 1.90
N ARG A 105 -14.20 -12.40 2.26
CA ARG A 105 -15.42 -13.00 1.70
C ARG A 105 -16.70 -12.65 2.44
N GLY A 106 -16.57 -12.39 3.73
CA GLY A 106 -17.71 -12.18 4.62
C GLY A 106 -18.39 -10.83 4.43
N GLU A 107 -19.54 -10.68 5.08
CA GLU A 107 -20.13 -9.37 5.30
C GLU A 107 -19.26 -8.61 6.31
N ILE A 108 -18.40 -7.74 5.78
CA ILE A 108 -17.52 -6.87 6.58
C ILE A 108 -18.13 -5.47 6.58
N GLU A 109 -18.32 -4.91 7.76
CA GLU A 109 -18.84 -3.55 7.91
C GLU A 109 -17.83 -2.54 7.36
N VAL A 110 -18.19 -1.89 6.25
CA VAL A 110 -17.39 -0.85 5.60
C VAL A 110 -18.29 0.26 5.07
N GLN A 111 -17.73 1.47 5.01
CA GLN A 111 -18.35 2.55 4.27
C GLN A 111 -18.01 2.36 2.78
N PRO A 112 -19.01 2.24 1.89
CA PRO A 112 -18.75 2.17 0.46
C PRO A 112 -18.18 3.50 -0.07
N VAL A 113 -17.51 3.43 -1.22
CA VAL A 113 -17.09 4.60 -1.98
C VAL A 113 -18.33 5.25 -2.59
N SER A 114 -18.62 6.50 -2.23
CA SER A 114 -19.90 7.14 -2.55
C SER A 114 -19.79 8.19 -3.67
N ALA A 115 -18.66 8.88 -3.74
CA ALA A 115 -18.34 9.85 -4.77
C ALA A 115 -17.04 9.51 -5.49
N ALA A 116 -16.90 9.97 -6.74
CA ALA A 116 -15.67 9.81 -7.52
C ALA A 116 -14.46 10.55 -6.91
N THR A 117 -14.72 11.49 -6.01
CA THR A 117 -13.70 12.26 -5.27
C THR A 117 -13.33 11.63 -3.94
N ASP A 118 -14.04 10.58 -3.51
CA ASP A 118 -13.73 9.90 -2.25
C ASP A 118 -12.45 9.08 -2.41
N LYS A 119 -11.73 8.92 -1.29
CA LYS A 119 -10.68 7.92 -1.17
C LYS A 119 -11.29 6.54 -1.41
N ALA A 120 -10.68 5.78 -2.32
CA ALA A 120 -11.05 4.40 -2.58
C ALA A 120 -9.90 3.48 -2.20
N LEU A 121 -10.12 2.70 -1.14
CA LEU A 121 -9.23 1.64 -0.68
C LEU A 121 -9.73 0.30 -1.18
N THR A 122 -8.83 -0.57 -1.58
CA THR A 122 -9.15 -1.94 -1.95
C THR A 122 -8.18 -2.90 -1.30
N LEU A 123 -8.70 -3.83 -0.51
CA LEU A 123 -7.99 -5.00 -0.03
C LEU A 123 -8.34 -6.18 -0.93
N MET A 124 -7.34 -6.93 -1.36
CA MET A 124 -7.51 -8.12 -2.17
C MET A 124 -6.67 -9.24 -1.58
N TYR A 125 -7.21 -10.46 -1.59
CA TYR A 125 -6.47 -11.66 -1.27
C TYR A 125 -6.51 -12.61 -2.47
N HIS A 126 -5.34 -13.10 -2.86
CA HIS A 126 -5.17 -14.01 -3.98
C HIS A 126 -4.39 -15.25 -3.59
N ASP A 127 -4.85 -16.43 -4.01
CA ASP A 127 -4.16 -17.73 -3.93
C ASP A 127 -4.51 -18.60 -5.16
N LEU A 128 -3.89 -19.77 -5.31
CA LEU A 128 -4.08 -20.72 -6.41
C LEU A 128 -5.53 -21.22 -6.49
N GLY A 129 -6.39 -20.47 -7.18
CA GLY A 129 -7.82 -20.76 -7.36
C GLY A 129 -8.76 -19.90 -6.52
N PHE A 130 -8.23 -18.90 -5.80
CA PHE A 130 -9.00 -18.08 -4.90
C PHE A 130 -8.64 -16.60 -5.10
N ASN A 131 -9.66 -15.76 -5.31
CA ASN A 131 -9.47 -14.31 -5.42
C ASN A 131 -10.68 -13.58 -4.85
N THR A 132 -10.43 -12.71 -3.89
CA THR A 132 -11.47 -11.97 -3.15
C THR A 132 -11.01 -10.55 -2.95
N GLN A 133 -11.95 -9.62 -2.91
CA GLN A 133 -11.64 -8.21 -2.73
C GLN A 133 -12.73 -7.48 -1.97
N LEU A 134 -12.33 -6.44 -1.25
CA LEU A 134 -13.19 -5.53 -0.52
C LEU A 134 -12.76 -4.10 -0.86
N THR A 135 -13.69 -3.31 -1.41
CA THR A 135 -13.47 -1.90 -1.74
C THR A 135 -14.29 -1.01 -0.82
N TYR A 136 -13.66 -0.01 -0.22
CA TYR A 136 -14.25 0.84 0.81
C TYR A 136 -13.58 2.22 0.86
N SER A 137 -14.22 3.18 1.54
CA SER A 137 -13.65 4.50 1.82
C SER A 137 -13.16 4.62 3.27
N SER A 138 -13.88 3.97 4.20
CA SER A 138 -13.51 3.80 5.60
C SER A 138 -14.18 2.53 6.17
N SER A 139 -13.83 2.13 7.38
CA SER A 139 -14.47 1.01 8.07
C SER A 139 -14.41 1.22 9.58
N PRO A 140 -15.48 0.92 10.34
CA PRO A 140 -15.43 0.85 11.80
C PRO A 140 -14.86 -0.47 12.32
N ASN A 141 -14.57 -1.44 11.44
CA ASN A 141 -14.00 -2.73 11.83
C ASN A 141 -12.50 -2.54 12.12
N SER A 142 -12.11 -2.82 13.37
CA SER A 142 -10.72 -2.63 13.84
C SER A 142 -9.69 -3.45 13.07
N ASP A 143 -10.06 -4.61 12.53
CA ASP A 143 -9.16 -5.47 11.76
C ASP A 143 -8.92 -4.87 10.36
N ILE A 144 -9.94 -4.25 9.75
CA ILE A 144 -9.79 -3.48 8.51
C ILE A 144 -8.94 -2.24 8.77
N GLU A 145 -9.17 -1.52 9.86
CA GLU A 145 -8.36 -0.35 10.24
C GLU A 145 -6.89 -0.75 10.49
N GLU A 146 -6.63 -1.84 11.21
CA GLU A 146 -5.28 -2.35 11.44
C GLU A 146 -4.60 -2.70 10.11
N LEU A 147 -5.27 -3.49 9.26
CA LEU A 147 -4.69 -3.89 7.98
C LEU A 147 -4.41 -2.68 7.07
N THR A 148 -5.33 -1.72 7.04
CA THR A 148 -5.17 -0.46 6.31
C THR A 148 -3.96 0.33 6.81
N SER A 149 -3.87 0.53 8.13
CA SER A 149 -2.79 1.30 8.75
C SER A 149 -1.42 0.69 8.45
N ILE A 150 -1.29 -0.64 8.49
CA ILE A 150 -0.04 -1.32 8.12
C ILE A 150 0.41 -0.94 6.72
N PHE A 151 -0.48 -0.98 5.73
CA PHE A 151 -0.12 -0.65 4.34
C PHE A 151 0.15 0.85 4.15
N GLU A 152 -0.61 1.71 4.82
CA GLU A 152 -0.41 3.17 4.79
C GLU A 152 0.93 3.59 5.40
N GLU A 153 1.27 3.06 6.58
CA GLU A 153 2.56 3.31 7.26
C GLU A 153 3.77 2.82 6.45
N VAL A 154 3.62 1.68 5.77
CA VAL A 154 4.64 1.18 4.82
C VAL A 154 4.73 2.12 3.63
N SER A 155 3.60 2.53 3.05
CA SER A 155 3.59 3.46 1.92
C SER A 155 4.28 4.77 2.26
N GLU A 156 3.98 5.37 3.41
CA GLU A 156 4.59 6.63 3.83
C GLU A 156 6.12 6.49 3.96
N THR A 157 6.58 5.38 4.54
CA THR A 157 8.01 5.09 4.63
C THR A 157 8.68 5.02 3.25
N LEU A 158 8.03 4.35 2.29
CA LEU A 158 8.55 4.23 0.93
C LEU A 158 8.53 5.57 0.17
N GLU A 159 7.52 6.40 0.40
CA GLU A 159 7.43 7.74 -0.18
C GLU A 159 8.51 8.67 0.39
N TYR A 160 8.83 8.60 1.68
CA TYR A 160 10.01 9.28 2.23
C TYR A 160 11.30 8.83 1.53
N GLY A 161 11.50 7.52 1.35
CA GLY A 161 12.66 6.99 0.62
C GLY A 161 12.75 7.52 -0.81
N ARG A 162 11.63 7.56 -1.52
CA ARG A 162 11.53 8.10 -2.89
C ARG A 162 11.85 9.59 -2.93
N ARG A 163 11.22 10.40 -2.07
CA ARG A 163 11.43 11.86 -2.00
C ARG A 163 12.87 12.19 -1.64
N LEU A 164 13.45 11.53 -0.65
CA LEU A 164 14.85 11.72 -0.26
C LEU A 164 15.84 11.40 -1.39
N ALA A 165 15.64 10.27 -2.09
CA ALA A 165 16.48 9.90 -3.23
C ALA A 165 16.39 10.91 -4.38
N TYR A 166 15.18 11.44 -4.65
CA TYR A 166 14.98 12.50 -5.63
C TYR A 166 15.67 13.81 -5.22
N LEU A 167 15.48 14.25 -3.97
CA LEU A 167 16.08 15.48 -3.45
C LEU A 167 17.62 15.45 -3.46
N GLN A 168 18.23 14.28 -3.23
CA GLN A 168 19.68 14.10 -3.33
C GLN A 168 20.23 14.49 -4.71
N GLN A 169 19.47 14.18 -5.77
CA GLN A 169 19.86 14.41 -7.15
C GLN A 169 19.49 15.82 -7.65
N HIS A 170 18.39 16.39 -7.14
CA HIS A 170 17.77 17.58 -7.75
C HIS A 170 17.70 18.81 -6.85
N ASP A 171 17.53 18.65 -5.54
CA ASP A 171 17.30 19.78 -4.63
C ASP A 171 17.78 19.47 -3.21
N ARG A 172 19.10 19.49 -3.03
CA ARG A 172 19.76 19.14 -1.77
C ARG A 172 19.34 20.02 -0.59
N LYS A 173 18.86 21.23 -0.86
CA LYS A 173 18.45 22.20 0.18
C LYS A 173 17.23 21.74 0.96
N LYS A 174 16.41 20.85 0.40
CA LYS A 174 15.20 20.32 1.04
C LYS A 174 15.41 19.02 1.82
N ILE A 175 16.59 18.39 1.73
CA ILE A 175 16.86 17.12 2.39
C ILE A 175 16.74 17.25 3.91
N ALA A 176 17.24 18.36 4.47
CA ALA A 176 17.18 18.58 5.92
C ALA A 176 15.73 18.64 6.43
N SER A 177 14.82 19.33 5.73
CA SER A 177 13.40 19.38 6.11
C SER A 177 12.73 18.02 5.95
N GLU A 178 13.04 17.30 4.88
CA GLU A 178 12.47 15.97 4.62
C GLU A 178 12.89 14.95 5.67
N LEU A 179 14.17 14.95 6.08
CA LEU A 179 14.66 14.08 7.16
C LEU A 179 14.04 14.42 8.52
N ARG A 180 13.78 15.70 8.81
CA ARG A 180 13.09 16.10 10.05
C ARG A 180 11.64 15.62 10.07
N ALA A 181 10.94 15.68 8.93
CA ALA A 181 9.59 15.14 8.81
C ALA A 181 9.58 13.61 9.02
N LEU A 182 10.49 12.90 8.34
CA LEU A 182 10.69 11.46 8.53
C LEU A 182 10.97 11.11 10.00
N GLN A 183 11.84 11.85 10.67
CA GLN A 183 12.17 11.63 12.08
C GLN A 183 10.95 11.86 12.98
N ALA A 184 10.22 12.96 12.79
CA ALA A 184 9.03 13.24 13.58
C ALA A 184 7.96 12.15 13.42
N ASP A 185 7.82 11.57 12.23
CA ASP A 185 6.86 10.49 11.96
C ASP A 185 7.33 9.15 12.53
N ALA A 186 8.64 8.88 12.46
CA ALA A 186 9.25 7.73 13.12
C ALA A 186 9.06 7.78 14.65
N ASP A 187 9.27 8.95 15.27
CA ASP A 187 9.11 9.15 16.72
C ASP A 187 7.65 8.97 17.16
N ARG A 188 6.69 9.35 16.31
CA ARG A 188 5.24 9.12 16.54
C ARG A 188 4.80 7.68 16.28
N HIS A 189 5.71 6.79 15.86
CA HIS A 189 5.41 5.40 15.53
C HIS A 189 4.35 5.25 14.41
N VAL A 190 4.26 6.22 13.51
CA VAL A 190 3.34 6.20 12.36
C VAL A 190 4.03 5.74 11.07
N LEU A 191 5.17 5.07 11.21
CA LEU A 191 5.96 4.52 10.11
C LEU A 191 6.30 3.07 10.40
N ARG A 192 6.36 2.27 9.32
CA ARG A 192 6.66 0.86 9.38
C ARG A 192 7.68 0.48 8.33
N GLU A 193 8.47 -0.54 8.63
CA GLU A 193 9.49 -1.05 7.72
C GLU A 193 10.57 -0.01 7.35
N LEU A 194 10.97 0.86 8.30
CA LEU A 194 12.02 1.88 8.09
C LEU A 194 13.31 1.29 7.50
N GLN A 195 13.60 0.01 7.76
CA GLN A 195 14.77 -0.65 7.22
C GLN A 195 14.77 -0.74 5.68
N ILE A 196 13.62 -0.60 5.01
CA ILE A 196 13.55 -0.60 3.55
C ILE A 196 14.30 0.61 2.97
N ILE A 197 14.21 1.77 3.63
CA ILE A 197 14.84 3.01 3.16
C ILE A 197 16.26 3.23 3.72
N ALA A 198 16.77 2.30 4.53
CA ALA A 198 18.12 2.37 5.08
C ALA A 198 19.23 2.60 4.03
N PRO A 199 19.19 2.02 2.81
CA PRO A 199 20.18 2.34 1.77
C PRO A 199 20.18 3.82 1.37
N VAL A 200 19.00 4.45 1.27
CA VAL A 200 18.88 5.88 0.95
C VAL A 200 19.46 6.73 2.08
N LEU A 201 19.10 6.40 3.33
CA LEU A 201 19.60 7.12 4.51
C LEU A 201 21.13 7.04 4.63
N ARG A 202 21.72 5.86 4.41
CA ARG A 202 23.18 5.69 4.39
C ARG A 202 23.86 6.46 3.27
N ASN A 203 23.26 6.52 2.08
CA ASN A 203 23.80 7.32 0.98
C ASN A 203 23.80 8.81 1.31
N LEU A 204 22.78 9.31 2.01
CA LEU A 204 22.73 10.70 2.49
C LEU A 204 23.77 10.95 3.59
N ALA A 205 23.90 10.02 4.54
CA ALA A 205 24.91 10.11 5.61
C ALA A 205 26.35 10.15 5.07
N ALA A 206 26.60 9.53 3.91
CA ALA A 206 27.91 9.53 3.24
C ALA A 206 28.12 10.71 2.27
N ASP A 207 27.11 11.53 1.98
CA ASP A 207 27.20 12.59 0.97
C ASP A 207 27.93 13.83 1.51
N ALA A 208 29.22 13.94 1.21
CA ALA A 208 30.08 15.05 1.66
C ALA A 208 29.57 16.45 1.26
N GLY A 209 28.69 16.55 0.26
CA GLY A 209 28.07 17.81 -0.17
C GLY A 209 26.87 18.24 0.68
N LEU A 210 26.45 17.46 1.67
CA LEU A 210 25.42 17.84 2.66
C LEU A 210 26.06 18.39 3.93
N GLU A 211 25.30 19.19 4.69
CA GLU A 211 25.73 19.71 5.98
C GLU A 211 25.93 18.58 7.00
N GLY A 212 26.86 18.78 7.95
CA GLY A 212 27.21 17.77 8.94
C GLY A 212 26.02 17.29 9.78
N GLU A 213 25.16 18.21 10.21
CA GLU A 213 23.93 17.89 10.97
C GLU A 213 22.97 17.03 10.13
N THR A 214 22.76 17.39 8.86
CA THR A 214 21.89 16.63 7.94
C THR A 214 22.39 15.19 7.77
N ARG A 215 23.71 15.00 7.61
CA ARG A 215 24.31 13.66 7.53
C ARG A 215 24.16 12.88 8.84
N HIS A 216 24.33 13.54 9.98
CA HIS A 216 24.15 12.93 11.29
C HIS A 216 22.72 12.46 11.51
N THR A 217 21.71 13.26 11.14
CA THR A 217 20.29 12.86 11.21
C THR A 217 20.01 11.65 10.32
N ALA A 218 20.52 11.65 9.09
CA ALA A 218 20.37 10.51 8.19
C ALA A 218 21.01 9.22 8.76
N GLN A 219 22.18 9.34 9.38
CA GLN A 219 22.86 8.23 10.03
C GLN A 219 22.05 7.69 11.22
N SER A 220 21.56 8.58 12.09
CA SER A 220 20.72 8.20 13.23
C SER A 220 19.47 7.41 12.81
N LEU A 221 18.77 7.89 11.76
CA LEU A 221 17.61 7.20 11.20
C LEU A 221 17.99 5.85 10.58
N ALA A 222 19.14 5.76 9.90
CA ALA A 222 19.63 4.50 9.36
C ALA A 222 19.92 3.48 10.47
N ASP A 223 20.51 3.91 11.58
CA ASP A 223 20.82 3.04 12.72
C ASP A 223 19.56 2.61 13.47
N ALA A 224 18.60 3.52 13.69
CA ALA A 224 17.29 3.22 14.26
C ALA A 224 16.53 2.14 13.46
N SER A 225 16.65 2.18 12.12
CA SER A 225 16.03 1.18 11.25
C SER A 225 16.58 -0.24 11.46
N LEU A 226 17.84 -0.38 11.89
CA LEU A 226 18.45 -1.66 12.25
C LEU A 226 18.00 -2.12 13.65
N GLY A 227 17.73 -1.18 14.55
CA GLY A 227 17.13 -1.44 15.86
C GLY A 227 15.73 -2.04 15.73
N GLN A 228 14.89 -1.51 14.85
CA GLN A 228 13.57 -2.09 14.55
C GLN A 228 13.65 -3.52 13.99
N ARG A 229 14.73 -3.83 13.26
CA ARG A 229 15.00 -5.18 12.75
C ARG A 229 15.41 -6.16 13.86
N SER A 230 15.99 -5.67 14.95
CA SER A 230 16.58 -6.47 16.04
C SER A 230 15.67 -6.61 17.27
N GLY A 231 14.82 -5.60 17.53
CA GLY A 231 13.93 -5.55 18.70
C GLY A 231 12.83 -6.62 18.77
N PHE A 232 12.72 -7.50 17.78
CA PHE A 232 11.67 -8.54 17.72
C PHE A 232 12.20 -9.96 17.46
N GLY A 233 13.51 -10.18 17.56
CA GLY A 233 14.15 -11.49 17.34
C GLY A 233 14.69 -12.20 18.60
N GLY A 234 14.44 -11.67 19.80
CA GLY A 234 15.08 -12.15 21.03
C GLY A 234 14.16 -12.17 22.24
N ALA A 235 13.12 -13.00 22.21
CA ALA A 235 12.33 -13.32 23.40
C ALA A 235 11.86 -14.79 23.37
N GLU A 236 12.79 -15.73 23.17
CA GLU A 236 12.58 -17.14 23.52
C GLU A 236 13.92 -17.88 23.56
N ALA A 237 14.61 -17.82 24.70
CA ALA A 237 15.59 -18.83 25.16
C ALA A 237 16.21 -18.40 26.50
N SER A 238 15.42 -18.37 27.58
CA SER A 238 15.98 -18.56 28.94
C SER A 238 14.88 -18.87 29.94
N SER A 239 14.43 -20.12 29.96
CA SER A 239 13.72 -20.69 31.11
C SER A 239 13.74 -22.21 31.01
N ALA A 240 14.90 -22.80 31.30
CA ALA A 240 14.99 -24.12 31.93
C ALA A 240 16.47 -24.42 32.16
N SER A 241 16.96 -24.12 33.36
CA SER A 241 17.86 -25.02 34.10
C SER A 241 18.30 -24.35 35.39
N LYS A 242 17.84 -24.88 36.52
CA LYS A 242 18.70 -25.21 37.67
C LYS A 242 17.92 -26.04 38.71
N PRO A 243 18.64 -26.75 39.59
CA PRO A 243 18.59 -28.20 39.76
C PRO A 243 17.48 -28.70 40.69
#